data_AF-A0AAW6F003-F1
#
_entry.id   AF-A0AAW6F003-F1
#
_cell.length_a   1.000
_cell.length_b   1.000
_cell.length_c   1.000
_cell.angle_alpha   90.00
_cell.angle_beta   90.00
_cell.angle_gamma   90.00
#
_symmetry.space_group_name_H-M   'P 1'
#
loop_
_entity.id
_entity.type
_entity.pdbx_description
1 polymer ?
#
loop_
_entity_poly.entity_id
_entity_poly.type
_entity_poly.pdbx_seq_one_letter_code
_entity_poly.pdbx_strand_id
1 'polypeptide(L)'
;MFFIMGVSQEEKKLDFDEFTICKCCGKYGHVEVYISYWYFMFFFIPLFKWNKTYFVKMTCCNKIGKLNNEIGRKIEKKEKVSLDLDNIEFIDLEDRNYFNYDKSEEINKSIEDLEFEKKKIEQGKKEKAIEIAKELLDVLPIEVIAQKTGLTIEEIKNLKK
;
A
#
# COMPACT_ATOMS: atom_id res chain seq x y z
N MET A 1 3.68 37.42 -7.18
CA MET A 1 3.10 36.36 -8.03
C MET A 1 2.78 35.19 -7.11
N PHE A 2 1.52 34.81 -6.97
CA PHE A 2 1.13 33.74 -6.06
C PHE A 2 1.34 32.39 -6.75
N PHE A 3 2.21 31.56 -6.18
CA PHE A 3 2.45 30.20 -6.64
C PHE A 3 1.49 29.28 -5.87
N ILE A 4 0.40 28.84 -6.52
CA ILE A 4 -0.60 27.99 -5.89
C ILE A 4 -0.35 26.56 -6.35
N MET A 5 0.20 25.76 -5.44
CA MET A 5 0.44 24.33 -5.57
C MET A 5 -0.45 23.61 -4.57
N GLY A 6 -1.03 22.48 -4.95
CA GLY A 6 -1.89 21.71 -4.06
C GLY A 6 -2.02 20.24 -4.46
N VAL A 7 -2.20 19.38 -3.47
CA VAL A 7 -2.62 17.99 -3.65
C VAL A 7 -4.05 17.89 -3.18
N SER A 8 -4.90 17.24 -3.98
CA SER A 8 -6.31 17.04 -3.64
C SER A 8 -6.79 15.67 -4.15
N GLN A 9 -7.99 15.29 -3.75
CA GLN A 9 -8.64 14.04 -4.13
C GLN A 9 -9.92 14.35 -4.88
N GLU A 10 -10.17 13.59 -5.95
CA GLU A 10 -11.37 13.72 -6.77
C GLU A 10 -12.05 12.37 -6.93
N GLU A 11 -13.37 12.37 -6.93
CA GLU A 11 -14.19 11.21 -7.27
C GLU A 11 -14.93 11.45 -8.58
N LYS A 12 -14.83 10.49 -9.50
CA LYS A 12 -15.42 10.59 -10.83
C LYS A 12 -16.25 9.34 -11.13
N LYS A 13 -17.49 9.54 -11.60
CA LYS A 13 -18.33 8.47 -12.15
C LYS A 13 -17.75 8.02 -13.50
N LEU A 14 -17.58 6.71 -13.69
CA LEU A 14 -17.19 6.12 -14.97
C LEU A 14 -18.43 5.84 -15.82
N ASP A 15 -18.21 5.67 -17.12
CA ASP A 15 -19.24 5.33 -18.11
C ASP A 15 -19.58 3.83 -18.02
N PHE A 16 -20.20 3.46 -16.89
CA PHE A 16 -20.63 2.10 -16.59
C PHE A 16 -21.89 2.16 -15.76
N ASP A 17 -22.98 1.63 -16.32
CA ASP A 17 -24.30 1.57 -15.70
C ASP A 17 -24.98 0.27 -16.14
N GLU A 18 -25.17 -0.65 -15.19
CA GLU A 18 -25.85 -1.91 -15.45
C GLU A 18 -27.04 -2.07 -14.51
N PHE A 19 -28.18 -2.48 -15.08
CA PHE A 19 -29.38 -2.80 -14.31
C PHE A 19 -29.27 -4.20 -13.70
N THR A 20 -29.49 -4.30 -12.40
CA THR A 20 -29.43 -5.57 -11.68
C THR A 20 -30.37 -5.58 -10.48
N ILE A 21 -30.52 -6.76 -9.89
CA ILE A 21 -31.21 -6.92 -8.61
C ILE A 21 -30.17 -6.71 -7.51
N CYS A 22 -30.39 -5.71 -6.66
CA CYS A 22 -29.48 -5.39 -5.58
C CYS A 22 -29.48 -6.49 -4.51
N LYS A 23 -28.32 -7.08 -4.26
CA LYS A 23 -28.16 -8.09 -3.20
C LYS A 23 -28.25 -7.51 -1.79
N CYS A 24 -28.04 -6.21 -1.64
CA CYS A 24 -28.07 -5.55 -0.34
C CYS A 24 -29.50 -5.31 0.16
N CYS A 25 -30.44 -5.01 -0.74
CA CYS A 25 -31.82 -4.64 -0.36
C CYS A 25 -32.92 -5.35 -1.14
N GLY A 26 -32.58 -6.22 -2.09
CA GLY A 26 -33.52 -6.99 -2.92
C GLY A 26 -34.29 -6.18 -3.96
N LYS A 27 -34.06 -4.87 -4.07
CA LYS A 27 -34.74 -3.99 -5.02
C LYS A 27 -34.02 -3.99 -6.37
N TYR A 28 -34.77 -3.68 -7.43
CA TYR A 28 -34.20 -3.32 -8.71
C TYR A 28 -33.41 -2.02 -8.60
N GLY A 29 -32.23 -1.98 -9.20
CA GLY A 29 -31.38 -0.81 -9.18
C GLY A 29 -30.30 -0.87 -10.25
N HIS A 30 -29.53 0.21 -10.31
CA HIS A 30 -28.39 0.32 -11.20
C HIS A 30 -27.10 0.20 -10.39
N VAL A 31 -26.11 -0.46 -10.98
CA VAL A 31 -24.74 -0.49 -10.49
C VAL A 31 -23.95 0.57 -11.24
N GLU A 32 -23.43 1.53 -10.50
CA GLU A 32 -22.58 2.59 -11.03
C GLU A 32 -21.14 2.37 -10.58
N VAL A 33 -20.17 2.58 -11.47
CA VAL A 33 -18.75 2.47 -11.13
C VAL A 33 -18.15 3.86 -11.00
N TYR A 34 -17.33 4.03 -9.97
CA TYR A 34 -16.63 5.27 -9.68
C TYR A 34 -15.14 5.01 -9.48
N ILE A 35 -14.36 6.06 -9.68
CA ILE A 35 -12.94 6.10 -9.40
C ILE A 35 -12.63 7.26 -8.44
N SER A 36 -11.85 6.98 -7.41
CA SER A 36 -11.23 8.00 -6.57
C SER A 36 -9.74 8.05 -6.87
N TYR A 37 -9.19 9.24 -7.09
CA TYR A 37 -7.76 9.42 -7.33
C TYR A 37 -7.25 10.71 -6.70
N TRP A 38 -5.96 10.69 -6.39
CA TRP A 38 -5.23 11.86 -5.94
C TRP A 38 -4.68 12.58 -7.15
N TYR A 39 -4.69 13.91 -7.11
CA TYR A 39 -4.11 14.72 -8.16
C TYR A 39 -3.30 15.90 -7.63
N PHE A 40 -2.24 16.23 -8.36
CA PHE A 40 -1.41 17.41 -8.10
C PHE A 40 -1.83 18.53 -9.04
N MET A 41 -2.11 19.70 -8.47
CA MET A 41 -2.51 20.88 -9.21
C MET A 41 -1.41 21.93 -9.13
N PHE A 42 -1.02 22.45 -10.29
CA PHE A 42 -0.05 23.53 -10.43
C PHE A 42 -0.73 24.67 -11.20
N PHE A 43 -0.88 25.84 -10.57
CA PHE A 43 -1.62 26.95 -11.19
C PHE A 43 -3.03 26.56 -11.66
N PHE A 44 -3.74 25.78 -10.85
CA PHE A 44 -5.09 25.29 -11.18
C PHE A 44 -5.16 24.30 -12.36
N ILE A 45 -4.04 23.80 -12.86
CA ILE A 45 -4.01 22.73 -13.88
C ILE A 45 -3.62 21.41 -13.20
N PRO A 46 -4.48 20.37 -13.23
CA PRO A 46 -4.15 19.06 -12.68
C PRO A 46 -3.12 18.37 -13.58
N LEU A 47 -1.90 18.15 -13.09
CA LEU A 47 -0.77 17.62 -13.86
C LEU A 47 -0.63 16.10 -13.74
N PHE A 48 -0.80 15.57 -12.54
CA PHE A 48 -0.54 14.15 -12.24
C PHE A 48 -1.73 13.56 -11.51
N LYS A 49 -2.12 12.32 -11.88
CA LYS A 49 -3.16 11.54 -11.20
C LYS A 49 -2.58 10.21 -10.72
N TRP A 50 -2.71 9.88 -9.44
CA TRP A 50 -2.20 8.64 -8.84
C TRP A 50 -3.15 8.09 -7.77
N ASN A 51 -2.78 6.97 -7.15
CA ASN A 51 -3.56 6.27 -6.12
C ASN A 51 -5.03 6.00 -6.53
N LYS A 52 -5.22 5.57 -7.79
CA LYS A 52 -6.53 5.24 -8.35
C LYS A 52 -7.15 4.06 -7.61
N THR A 53 -8.31 4.28 -7.01
CA THR A 53 -9.13 3.24 -6.35
C THR A 53 -10.50 3.21 -6.99
N TYR A 54 -10.95 2.02 -7.38
CA TYR A 54 -12.25 1.81 -8.01
C TYR A 54 -13.25 1.24 -7.02
N PHE A 55 -14.49 1.68 -7.11
CA PHE A 55 -15.59 1.17 -6.31
C PHE A 55 -16.88 1.17 -7.10
N VAL A 56 -17.77 0.26 -6.73
CA VAL A 56 -19.15 0.19 -7.23
C VAL A 56 -20.08 0.84 -6.23
N LYS A 57 -21.16 1.43 -6.71
CA LYS A 57 -22.23 2.02 -5.90
C LYS A 57 -23.58 1.55 -6.44
N MET A 58 -24.45 1.10 -5.54
CA MET A 58 -25.81 0.74 -5.86
C MET A 58 -26.73 1.96 -5.79
N THR A 59 -27.49 2.27 -6.84
CA THR A 59 -28.39 3.45 -6.81
C THR A 59 -29.59 3.27 -5.88
N CYS A 60 -30.03 2.03 -5.64
CA CYS A 60 -31.23 1.73 -4.87
C CYS A 60 -31.08 1.86 -3.35
N CYS A 61 -29.87 1.64 -2.81
CA CYS A 61 -29.59 1.68 -1.38
C CYS A 61 -28.33 2.46 -1.04
N ASN A 62 -27.65 3.03 -2.05
CA ASN A 62 -26.40 3.76 -1.92
C ASN A 62 -25.23 2.98 -1.32
N LYS A 63 -25.34 1.66 -1.06
CA LYS A 63 -24.21 0.85 -0.61
C LYS A 63 -23.08 0.84 -1.64
N ILE A 64 -21.86 0.76 -1.14
CA ILE A 64 -20.64 0.76 -1.94
C ILE A 64 -19.86 -0.53 -1.76
N GLY A 65 -19.15 -0.94 -2.80
CA GLY A 65 -18.25 -2.09 -2.72
C GLY A 65 -16.92 -1.77 -3.39
N LYS A 66 -15.82 -2.27 -2.82
CA LYS A 66 -14.50 -2.07 -3.41
C LYS A 66 -14.36 -2.94 -4.66
N LEU A 67 -13.97 -2.34 -5.77
CA LEU A 67 -13.78 -3.05 -7.03
C LEU A 67 -12.30 -3.41 -7.21
N ASN A 68 -12.03 -4.57 -7.81
CA ASN A 68 -10.67 -4.94 -8.20
C ASN A 68 -10.09 -3.90 -9.18
N ASN A 69 -8.86 -3.45 -8.93
CA ASN A 69 -8.17 -2.45 -9.74
C ASN A 69 -8.03 -2.84 -11.22
N GLU A 70 -7.88 -4.12 -11.53
CA GLU A 70 -7.76 -4.61 -12.91
C GLU A 70 -9.08 -4.42 -13.67
N ILE A 71 -10.18 -4.82 -13.06
CA ILE A 71 -11.53 -4.68 -13.61
C ILE A 71 -11.86 -3.19 -13.77
N GLY A 72 -11.60 -2.39 -12.74
CA GLY A 72 -11.80 -0.94 -12.80
C GLY A 72 -11.01 -0.24 -13.91
N ARG A 73 -9.75 -0.64 -14.14
CA ARG A 73 -8.94 -0.11 -15.25
C ARG A 73 -9.51 -0.45 -16.62
N LYS A 74 -10.05 -1.66 -16.81
CA LYS A 74 -10.71 -2.06 -18.06
C LYS A 74 -11.96 -1.20 -18.32
N ILE A 75 -12.74 -0.93 -17.28
CA ILE A 75 -13.90 -0.05 -17.34
C ILE A 75 -13.48 1.40 -17.65
N GLU A 76 -12.40 1.91 -17.02
CA GLU A 76 -11.84 3.24 -17.33
C GLU A 76 -11.44 3.35 -18.81
N LYS A 77 -10.92 2.26 -19.40
CA LYS A 77 -10.57 2.16 -20.83
C LYS A 77 -11.76 1.93 -21.76
N LYS A 78 -12.99 1.86 -21.23
CA LYS A 78 -14.22 1.56 -21.98
C LYS A 78 -14.21 0.18 -22.64
N GLU A 79 -13.49 -0.78 -22.05
CA GLU A 79 -13.52 -2.18 -22.49
C GLU A 79 -14.83 -2.84 -22.02
N LYS A 80 -15.31 -3.84 -22.76
CA LYS A 80 -16.49 -4.62 -22.37
C LYS A 80 -16.12 -5.56 -21.23
N VAL A 81 -16.72 -5.34 -20.05
CA VAL A 81 -16.46 -6.09 -18.82
C VAL A 81 -17.80 -6.53 -18.24
N SER A 82 -17.87 -7.76 -17.72
CA SER A 82 -19.01 -8.21 -16.91
C SER A 82 -18.60 -8.13 -15.44
N LEU A 83 -19.42 -7.46 -14.62
CA LEU A 83 -19.19 -7.36 -13.19
C LEU A 83 -19.82 -8.55 -12.46
N ASP A 84 -18.98 -9.28 -11.74
CA ASP A 84 -19.44 -10.27 -10.79
C ASP A 84 -19.66 -9.61 -9.42
N LEU A 85 -20.92 -9.28 -9.14
CA LEU A 85 -21.33 -8.64 -7.89
C LEU A 85 -21.36 -9.60 -6.70
N ASP A 86 -21.25 -10.93 -6.91
CA ASP A 86 -21.24 -11.91 -5.80
C ASP A 86 -19.96 -11.80 -4.98
N ASN A 87 -18.85 -11.49 -5.64
CA ASN A 87 -17.53 -11.42 -5.03
C ASN A 87 -17.18 -10.04 -4.46
N ILE A 88 -18.16 -9.13 -4.40
CA ILE A 88 -17.97 -7.76 -3.91
C ILE A 88 -18.64 -7.62 -2.54
N GLU A 89 -17.83 -7.30 -1.54
CA GLU A 89 -18.33 -6.92 -0.22
C GLU A 89 -18.91 -5.51 -0.29
N PHE A 90 -20.21 -5.38 0.01
CA PHE A 90 -20.91 -4.11 0.06
C PHE A 90 -21.03 -3.61 1.50
N ILE A 91 -20.61 -2.37 1.71
CA ILE A 91 -20.72 -1.64 2.97
C ILE A 91 -21.56 -0.39 2.79
N ASP A 92 -21.99 0.22 3.89
CA ASP A 92 -22.67 1.51 3.85
C ASP A 92 -21.67 2.63 3.51
N LEU A 93 -22.14 3.68 2.83
CA LEU A 93 -21.29 4.79 2.38
C LEU A 93 -20.56 5.47 3.54
N GLU A 94 -21.21 5.53 4.70
CA GLU A 94 -20.69 6.15 5.92
C GLU A 94 -19.46 5.39 6.44
N ASP A 95 -19.41 4.07 6.22
CA ASP A 95 -18.33 3.20 6.68
C ASP A 95 -17.11 3.15 5.73
N ARG A 96 -17.17 3.86 4.58
CA ARG A 96 -16.07 3.88 3.59
C ARG A 96 -14.72 4.25 4.21
N ASN A 97 -14.73 5.24 5.11
CA ASN A 97 -13.50 5.74 5.73
C ASN A 97 -12.91 4.73 6.73
N TYR A 98 -13.74 3.88 7.34
CA TYR A 98 -13.29 2.85 8.28
C TYR A 98 -12.53 1.72 7.57
N PHE A 99 -13.02 1.27 6.40
CA PHE A 99 -12.39 0.19 5.63
C PHE A 99 -10.99 0.53 5.07
N ASN A 100 -10.76 1.80 4.70
CA ASN A 100 -9.43 2.25 4.28
C ASN A 100 -8.45 2.33 5.46
N TYR A 101 -8.95 2.59 6.67
CA TYR A 101 -8.15 2.63 7.90
C TYR A 101 -7.76 1.22 8.36
N ASP A 102 -8.73 0.31 8.46
CA ASP A 102 -8.51 -1.08 8.94
C ASP A 102 -7.50 -1.84 8.06
N LYS A 103 -7.62 -1.72 6.73
CA LYS A 103 -6.68 -2.35 5.81
C LYS A 103 -5.28 -1.74 5.88
N SER A 104 -5.17 -0.44 6.20
CA SER A 104 -3.87 0.19 6.39
C SER A 104 -3.21 -0.26 7.70
N GLU A 105 -4.00 -0.53 8.74
CA GLU A 105 -3.52 -1.00 10.04
C GLU A 105 -3.02 -2.45 9.97
N GLU A 106 -3.75 -3.35 9.31
CA GLU A 106 -3.31 -4.72 9.03
C GLU A 106 -2.00 -4.77 8.22
N ILE A 107 -1.88 -3.91 7.20
CA ILE A 107 -0.67 -3.82 6.37
C ILE A 107 0.50 -3.26 7.19
N ASN A 108 0.28 -2.21 7.99
CA ASN A 108 1.32 -1.62 8.83
C ASN A 108 1.84 -2.64 9.84
N LYS A 109 0.96 -3.40 10.49
CA LYS A 109 1.34 -4.48 11.40
C LYS A 109 2.19 -5.55 10.69
N SER A 110 1.78 -5.96 9.50
CA SER A 110 2.54 -6.93 8.69
C SER A 110 3.92 -6.39 8.27
N ILE A 111 4.04 -5.10 7.98
CA ILE A 111 5.32 -4.44 7.68
C ILE A 111 6.21 -4.40 8.93
N GLU A 112 5.63 -4.07 10.08
CA GLU A 112 6.34 -4.01 11.37
C GLU A 112 6.92 -5.37 11.75
N ASP A 113 6.15 -6.44 11.56
CA ASP A 113 6.58 -7.82 11.78
C ASP A 113 7.76 -8.20 10.85
N LEU A 114 7.68 -7.85 9.56
CA LEU A 114 8.75 -8.08 8.58
C LEU A 114 10.03 -7.29 8.90
N GLU A 115 9.90 -6.05 9.37
CA GLU A 115 11.05 -5.24 9.79
C GLU A 115 11.71 -5.81 11.05
N PHE A 116 10.91 -6.33 11.97
CA PHE A 116 11.41 -6.97 13.18
C PHE A 116 12.20 -8.25 12.88
N GLU A 117 11.71 -9.09 11.98
CA GLU A 117 12.44 -10.28 11.53
C GLU A 117 13.78 -9.93 10.86
N LYS A 118 13.79 -8.91 9.99
CA LYS A 118 15.03 -8.42 9.35
C LYS A 118 16.06 -7.97 10.38
N LYS A 119 15.64 -7.21 11.40
CA LYS A 119 16.53 -6.76 12.48
C LYS A 119 17.14 -7.93 13.25
N LYS A 120 16.34 -8.97 13.56
CA LYS A 120 16.86 -10.19 14.22
C LYS A 120 17.92 -10.90 13.39
N ILE A 121 17.70 -11.02 12.08
CA ILE A 121 18.66 -11.64 11.16
C ILE A 121 19.96 -10.82 11.09
N GLU A 122 19.84 -9.49 10.99
CA GLU A 122 21.00 -8.59 10.94
C GLU A 122 21.81 -8.62 12.24
N GLN A 123 21.13 -8.60 13.38
CA GLN A 123 21.76 -8.72 14.68
C GLN A 123 22.46 -10.07 14.85
N GLY A 124 21.81 -11.18 14.46
CA GLY A 124 22.43 -12.51 14.50
C GLY A 124 23.65 -12.66 13.59
N LYS A 125 23.64 -12.00 12.42
CA LYS A 125 24.84 -11.92 11.54
C LYS A 125 25.96 -11.13 12.21
N LYS A 126 25.63 -9.99 12.84
CA LYS A 126 26.59 -9.15 13.55
C LYS A 126 27.20 -9.87 14.76
N GLU A 127 26.41 -10.59 15.53
CA GLU A 127 26.88 -11.40 16.66
C GLU A 127 27.86 -12.48 16.21
N LYS A 128 27.55 -13.21 15.13
CA LYS A 128 28.49 -14.17 14.51
C LYS A 128 29.77 -13.51 14.01
N ALA A 129 29.66 -12.33 13.39
CA ALA A 129 30.83 -11.57 12.94
C ALA A 129 31.72 -11.15 14.12
N ILE A 130 31.12 -10.77 15.26
CA ILE A 130 31.83 -10.44 16.50
C ILE A 130 32.51 -11.67 17.10
N GLU A 131 31.85 -12.83 17.10
CA GLU A 131 32.42 -14.10 17.58
C GLU A 131 33.66 -14.49 16.76
N ILE A 132 33.55 -14.47 15.43
CA ILE A 132 34.68 -14.71 14.51
C ILE A 132 35.79 -13.68 14.73
N ALA A 133 35.44 -12.40 14.92
CA ALA A 133 36.44 -11.36 15.17
C ALA A 133 37.24 -11.65 16.46
N LYS A 134 36.57 -12.07 17.54
CA LYS A 134 37.22 -12.42 18.81
C LYS A 134 38.20 -13.58 18.67
N GLU A 135 37.84 -14.63 17.93
CA GLU A 135 38.74 -15.77 17.69
C GLU A 135 39.99 -15.37 16.89
N LEU A 136 39.89 -14.37 16.03
CA LEU A 136 40.98 -13.93 15.15
C LEU A 136 41.85 -12.82 15.76
N LEU A 137 41.45 -12.21 16.89
CA LEU A 137 42.14 -11.06 17.50
C LEU A 137 43.62 -11.32 17.83
N ASP A 138 43.95 -12.55 18.21
CA ASP A 138 45.31 -12.96 18.58
C ASP A 138 46.11 -13.55 17.40
N VAL A 139 45.46 -13.74 16.25
CA VAL A 139 46.04 -14.43 15.08
C VAL A 139 46.28 -13.47 13.92
N LEU A 140 45.41 -12.48 13.71
CA LEU A 140 45.43 -11.61 12.53
C LEU A 140 45.47 -10.12 12.89
N PRO A 141 46.03 -9.26 12.02
CA PRO A 141 45.93 -7.82 12.15
C PRO A 141 44.46 -7.34 12.08
N ILE A 142 44.16 -6.28 12.81
CA ILE A 142 42.79 -5.74 12.94
C ILE A 142 42.18 -5.38 11.58
N GLU A 143 43.01 -4.90 10.64
CA GLU A 143 42.59 -4.52 9.29
C GLU A 143 42.09 -5.74 8.49
N VAL A 144 42.74 -6.90 8.66
CA VAL A 144 42.36 -8.15 8.00
C VAL A 144 41.09 -8.73 8.62
N ILE A 145 40.93 -8.59 9.94
CA ILE A 145 39.72 -9.01 10.65
C ILE A 145 38.52 -8.15 10.22
N ALA A 146 38.70 -6.84 10.07
CA ALA A 146 37.67 -5.93 9.57
C ALA A 146 37.19 -6.31 8.16
N GLN A 147 38.14 -6.60 7.26
CA GLN A 147 37.81 -7.03 5.89
C GLN A 147 37.07 -8.37 5.85
N LYS A 148 37.40 -9.32 6.73
CA LYS A 148 36.79 -10.65 6.75
C LYS A 148 35.43 -10.71 7.44
N THR A 149 35.24 -9.92 8.49
CA THR A 149 34.01 -9.93 9.31
C THR A 149 33.01 -8.87 8.87
N GLY A 150 33.44 -7.86 8.11
CA GLY A 150 32.62 -6.72 7.71
C GLY A 150 32.37 -5.71 8.84
N LEU A 151 33.01 -5.89 10.00
CA LEU A 151 32.98 -4.95 11.12
C LEU A 151 33.91 -3.76 10.86
N THR A 152 33.58 -2.62 11.45
CA THR A 152 34.47 -1.46 11.45
C THR A 152 35.69 -1.69 12.35
N ILE A 153 36.80 -1.02 12.03
CA ILE A 153 38.03 -1.10 12.82
C ILE A 153 37.79 -0.65 14.27
N GLU A 154 36.91 0.32 14.49
CA GLU A 154 36.54 0.83 15.81
C GLU A 154 35.74 -0.20 16.62
N GLU A 155 34.78 -0.88 16.00
CA GLU A 155 34.05 -1.98 16.63
C GLU A 155 35.00 -3.09 17.09
N ILE A 156 35.98 -3.46 16.26
CA ILE A 156 36.97 -4.50 16.61
C ILE A 156 37.91 -4.03 17.71
N LYS A 157 38.38 -2.78 17.69
CA LYS A 157 39.21 -2.22 18.77
C LYS A 157 38.50 -2.24 20.12
N ASN A 158 37.19 -2.00 20.13
CA ASN A 158 36.37 -2.07 21.34
C ASN A 158 36.20 -3.51 21.88
N LEU A 159 36.41 -4.54 21.06
CA LEU A 159 36.41 -5.95 21.50
C LEU A 159 37.71 -6.37 22.21
N LYS A 160 38.78 -5.57 22.10
CA LYS A 160 40.08 -5.83 22.74
C LYS A 160 40.16 -5.31 24.19
N LYS A 161 39.09 -4.68 24.69
CA LYS A 161 38.93 -4.27 26.09
C LYS A 161 38.49 -5.44 26.94
#